data_AF-W4RYL7-F1
#
_entry.id   AF-W4RYL7-F1
#
_cell.length_a   1.000
_cell.length_b   1.000
_cell.length_c   1.000
_cell.angle_alpha   90.00
_cell.angle_beta   90.00
_cell.angle_gamma   90.00
#
_symmetry.space_group_name_H-M   'P 1'
#
loop_
_entity.id
_entity.type
_entity.pdbx_description
1 polymer ?
#
loop_
_entity_poly.entity_id
_entity_poly.type
_entity_poly.pdbx_seq_one_letter_code
_entity_poly.pdbx_strand_id
1 'polypeptide(L)' 'PQQFRVLLSLADGLLNKQIAHELGLAENTVKVHVTAILKKLDCYSRTQAAVLVKALEPEGEG' A
#
# COMPACT_ATOMS: atom_id res chain seq x y z
N PRO A 1 10.71 3.51 5.20
CA PRO A 1 11.00 3.51 3.74
C PRO A 1 10.20 2.45 2.95
N GLN A 2 10.37 1.14 3.19
CA GLN A 2 9.75 0.10 2.34
C GLN A 2 8.23 -0.03 2.48
N GLN A 3 7.71 -0.07 3.72
CA GLN A 3 6.26 -0.12 3.97
C GLN A 3 5.53 1.08 3.37
N PHE A 4 6.16 2.26 3.36
CA PHE A 4 5.58 3.46 2.76
C PHE A 4 5.45 3.32 1.24
N ARG A 5 6.48 2.83 0.55
CA ARG A 5 6.42 2.56 -0.90
C ARG A 5 5.34 1.52 -1.24
N VAL A 6 5.23 0.45 -0.44
CA VAL A 6 4.17 -0.56 -0.58
C VAL A 6 2.78 0.07 -0.34
N LEU A 7 2.65 0.95 0.65
CA LEU A 7 1.41 1.65 0.98
C LEU A 7 0.92 2.53 -0.16
N LEU A 8 1.80 3.36 -0.74
CA LEU A 8 1.47 4.23 -1.87
C LEU A 8 1.04 3.39 -3.09
N SER A 9 1.84 2.40 -3.44
CA SER A 9 1.54 1.50 -4.57
C SER A 9 0.20 0.77 -4.36
N LEU A 10 -0.10 0.36 -3.13
CA LEU A 10 -1.37 -0.24 -2.75
C LEU A 10 -2.53 0.75 -2.87
N ALA A 11 -2.34 2.01 -2.49
CA ALA A 11 -3.33 3.07 -2.60
C ALA A 11 -3.62 3.44 -4.07
N ASP A 12 -2.63 3.28 -4.95
CA ASP A 12 -2.77 3.40 -6.41
C ASP A 12 -3.43 2.16 -7.06
N GLY A 13 -3.85 1.18 -6.26
CA GLY A 13 -4.59 0.01 -6.72
C GLY A 13 -3.72 -1.14 -7.24
N LEU A 14 -2.41 -1.08 -7.07
CA LEU A 14 -1.51 -2.14 -7.54
C LEU A 14 -1.67 -3.45 -6.75
N LEU A 15 -1.62 -4.56 -7.49
CA LEU A 15 -1.61 -5.91 -6.93
C LEU A 15 -0.26 -6.23 -6.29
N ASN A 16 -0.23 -7.15 -5.32
CA ASN A 16 1.01 -7.55 -4.65
C ASN A 16 2.11 -7.97 -5.63
N LYS A 17 1.74 -8.62 -6.74
CA LYS A 17 2.67 -9.03 -7.80
C LYS A 17 3.27 -7.83 -8.55
N GLN A 18 2.49 -6.79 -8.82
CA GLN A 18 2.96 -5.57 -9.47
C GLN A 18 3.88 -4.78 -8.55
N ILE A 19 3.47 -4.61 -7.29
CA ILE A 19 4.30 -3.97 -6.25
C ILE A 19 5.62 -4.73 -6.08
N ALA A 20 5.57 -6.06 -6.07
CA ALA A 20 6.77 -6.90 -5.98
C ALA A 20 7.72 -6.66 -7.14
N HIS A 21 7.19 -6.62 -8.37
CA HIS A 21 7.97 -6.30 -9.56
C HIS A 21 8.58 -4.89 -9.49
N GLU A 22 7.80 -3.85 -9.18
CA GLU A 22 8.26 -2.46 -9.14
C GLU A 22 9.29 -2.19 -8.04
N LEU A 23 9.17 -2.88 -6.91
CA LEU A 23 10.07 -2.70 -5.77
C LEU A 23 11.23 -3.70 -5.74
N GLY A 24 11.33 -4.60 -6.72
CA GLY A 24 12.35 -5.65 -6.76
C GLY A 24 12.27 -6.61 -5.57
N LEU A 25 11.05 -6.91 -5.10
CA LEU A 25 10.79 -7.77 -3.95
C LEU A 25 10.15 -9.10 -4.36
N ALA A 26 10.21 -10.09 -3.47
CA ALA A 26 9.34 -11.25 -3.56
C ALA A 26 7.88 -10.87 -3.21
N GLU A 27 6.91 -11.47 -3.89
CA GLU A 27 5.47 -11.23 -3.63
C GLU A 27 5.09 -11.53 -2.17
N ASN A 28 5.70 -12.56 -1.56
CA ASN A 28 5.47 -12.89 -0.15
C ASN A 28 5.95 -11.78 0.79
N THR A 29 7.06 -11.13 0.48
CA THR A 29 7.56 -9.98 1.24
C THR A 29 6.58 -8.81 1.16
N VAL A 30 5.97 -8.57 -0.01
CA VAL A 30 4.90 -7.58 -0.16
C VAL A 30 3.68 -7.95 0.68
N LYS A 31 3.26 -9.22 0.70
CA LYS A 31 2.15 -9.68 1.57
C LYS A 31 2.41 -9.37 3.04
N VAL A 32 3.61 -9.64 3.54
CA VAL A 32 4.01 -9.32 4.92
C VAL A 32 3.93 -7.82 5.19
N HIS A 33 4.40 -6.98 4.25
CA HIS A 33 4.27 -5.54 4.38
C HIS A 33 2.82 -5.08 4.38
N VAL A 34 1.97 -5.58 3.48
CA VAL A 34 0.55 -5.24 3.42
C VAL A 34 -0.15 -5.61 4.73
N THR A 35 0.05 -6.80 5.28
CA THR A 35 -0.52 -7.18 6.58
C THR A 35 -0.09 -6.25 7.71
N ALA A 36 1.20 -5.90 7.75
CA ALA A 36 1.72 -4.98 8.77
C ALA A 36 1.18 -3.55 8.62
N ILE A 37 0.97 -3.10 7.38
CA ILE A 37 0.35 -1.81 7.05
C ILE A 37 -1.09 -1.78 7.54
N LEU A 38 -1.90 -2.79 7.17
CA LEU A 38 -3.31 -2.89 7.57
C LEU A 38 -3.44 -2.85 9.09
N LYS A 39 -2.60 -3.60 9.81
CA LYS A 39 -2.57 -3.58 11.28
C LYS A 39 -2.19 -2.21 11.86
N LYS A 40 -1.27 -1.48 11.24
CA LYS A 40 -0.86 -0.14 11.71
C LYS A 40 -1.90 0.94 11.45
N LEU A 41 -2.68 0.79 10.38
CA LEU A 41 -3.74 1.73 9.99
C LEU A 41 -5.11 1.33 10.55
N ASP A 42 -5.18 0.30 11.39
CA ASP A 42 -6.42 -0.30 11.90
C ASP A 42 -7.45 -0.60 10.79
N CYS A 43 -6.95 -1.05 9.64
CA CYS A 43 -7.74 -1.37 8.46
C CYS A 43 -7.90 -2.89 8.32
N TYR A 44 -9.09 -3.33 7.90
CA TYR A 44 -9.40 -4.74 7.68
C TYR A 44 -9.30 -5.17 6.22
N SER A 45 -9.15 -4.21 5.30
CA SER A 45 -9.02 -4.49 3.88
C SER A 45 -8.07 -3.51 3.18
N ARG A 46 -7.51 -3.97 2.05
CA ARG A 46 -6.75 -3.14 1.12
C ARG A 46 -7.55 -1.90 0.70
N THR A 47 -8.85 -2.05 0.41
CA THR A 47 -9.70 -0.93 -0.04
C THR A 47 -9.82 0.13 1.03
N GLN A 48 -10.05 -0.25 2.30
CA GLN A 48 -10.08 0.71 3.41
C GLN A 48 -8.76 1.47 3.53
N ALA A 49 -7.63 0.76 3.47
CA ALA A 49 -6.32 1.40 3.53
C ALA A 49 -6.07 2.34 2.34
N ALA A 50 -6.47 1.95 1.13
CA ALA A 50 -6.34 2.81 -0.06
C ALA A 50 -7.17 4.09 0.07
N VAL A 51 -8.44 3.98 0.49
CA VAL A 51 -9.32 5.14 0.73
C VAL A 51 -8.74 6.06 1.80
N LEU A 52 -8.23 5.50 2.91
CA LEU A 52 -7.61 6.28 3.97
C LEU A 52 -6.40 7.06 3.48
N VAL A 53 -5.51 6.43 2.70
CA VAL A 53 -4.33 7.10 2.14
C VAL A 53 -4.74 8.21 1.17
N LYS A 54 -5.70 7.95 0.27
CA LYS A 54 -6.20 8.97 -0.67
C LYS A 54 -6.89 10.14 0.03
N ALA A 55 -7.51 9.92 1.17
CA ALA A 55 -8.08 11.00 1.99
C ALA A 55 -7.02 11.87 2.71
N LEU A 56 -5.77 11.40 2.80
CA LEU A 56 -4.64 12.14 3.37
C LEU A 56 -3.83 12.89 2.30
N GLU A 57 -4.04 12.61 1.02
CA GLU A 57 -3.48 13.40 -0.08
C GLU A 57 -4.19 14.77 -0.05
N PRO A 58 -3.47 15.89 0.20
CA PRO A 58 -4.09 17.21 0.13
C PRO A 58 -4.68 17.40 -1.27
N GLU A 59 -5.90 17.92 -1.35
CA GLU A 59 -6.53 18.25 -2.63
C GLU A 59 -5.60 19.19 -3.43
N GLY A 60 -4.98 18.66 -4.48
CA GLY A 60 -4.31 19.44 -5.50
C GLY A 60 -2.80 19.34 -5.50
N GLU A 61 -2.28 18.34 -6.23
CA GLU A 61 -1.26 18.56 -7.27
C GLU A 61 -1.60 17.59 -8.42
N GLY A 62 -2.51 18.03 -9.28
CA GLY A 62 -2.72 17.49 -10.62
C GLY A 62 -1.97 18.32 -11.64
#